data_AF-A0A3B8IBC0-F1
#
_entry.id   AF-A0A3B8IBC0-F1
#
_cell.length_a   1.000
_cell.length_b   1.000
_cell.length_c   1.000
_cell.angle_alpha   90.00
_cell.angle_beta   90.00
_cell.angle_gamma   90.00
#
_symmetry.space_group_name_H-M   'P 1'
#
loop_
_entity.id
_entity.type
_entity.pdbx_description
1 polymer ?
#
loop_
_entity_poly.entity_id
_entity_poly.type
_entity_poly.pdbx_seq_one_letter_code
_entity_poly.pdbx_strand_id
1 'polypeptide(L)'
;MGAPLLIIIVASIIGLFVFLYFVPLNLWITAVFSGVRVGLLELVFMRIRKVPPRIVVESLITATKAGLSVSTSELETHYLAGGNVPSVIKALISADKANINLEFKQATAIDLAGRDVFEAVQISV
;
A
#
# COMPACT_ATOMS: atom_id res chain seq x y z
N MET A 1 -26.10 -20.40 36.53
CA MET A 1 -25.13 -19.33 36.19
C MET A 1 -24.30 -19.58 34.91
N GLY A 2 -24.53 -20.66 34.15
CA GLY A 2 -23.69 -20.99 32.98
C GLY A 2 -24.09 -20.35 31.64
N ALA A 3 -25.38 -20.05 31.43
CA ALA A 3 -25.88 -19.49 30.17
C ALA A 3 -25.28 -18.12 29.79
N PRO A 4 -25.17 -17.11 30.68
CA PRO A 4 -24.59 -15.81 30.30
C PRO A 4 -23.08 -15.91 30.01
N LEU A 5 -22.35 -16.77 30.72
CA LEU A 5 -20.92 -16.97 30.49
C LEU A 5 -20.65 -17.60 29.11
N LEU A 6 -21.45 -18.60 28.72
CA LEU A 6 -21.39 -19.22 27.40
C LEU A 6 -21.64 -18.20 26.28
N ILE A 7 -22.64 -17.32 26.45
CA ILE A 7 -22.94 -16.28 25.46
C ILE A 7 -21.76 -15.32 25.31
N ILE A 8 -21.14 -14.88 26.41
CA ILE A 8 -19.98 -13.98 26.38
C ILE A 8 -18.77 -14.64 25.70
N ILE A 9 -18.50 -15.91 25.98
CA ILE A 9 -17.41 -16.66 25.36
C ILE A 9 -17.62 -16.77 23.85
N VAL A 10 -18.83 -17.17 23.43
CA VAL A 10 -19.17 -17.31 22.01
C VAL A 10 -19.09 -15.95 21.30
N ALA A 11 -19.64 -14.89 21.90
CA ALA A 11 -19.56 -13.53 21.34
C ALA A 11 -18.10 -13.04 21.23
N SER A 12 -17.25 -13.35 22.22
CA SER A 12 -15.84 -12.98 22.21
C SER A 12 -15.07 -13.71 21.10
N ILE A 13 -15.34 -15.00 20.92
CA ILE A 13 -14.73 -15.80 19.85
C ILE A 13 -15.14 -15.25 18.48
N ILE A 14 -16.43 -14.98 18.27
CA ILE A 14 -16.92 -14.39 17.01
C ILE A 14 -16.28 -13.01 16.78
N GLY A 15 -16.25 -12.16 17.81
CA GLY A 15 -15.60 -10.85 17.75
C GLY A 15 -14.12 -10.94 17.37
N LEU A 16 -13.39 -11.91 17.94
CA LEU A 16 -11.99 -12.17 17.61
C LEU A 16 -11.83 -12.59 16.15
N PHE A 17 -12.66 -13.51 15.64
CA PHE A 17 -12.59 -13.91 14.23
C PHE A 17 -12.91 -12.77 13.27
N VAL A 18 -13.90 -11.94 13.58
CA VAL A 18 -14.23 -10.74 12.78
C VAL A 18 -13.05 -9.77 12.79
N PHE A 19 -12.43 -9.54 13.94
CA PHE A 19 -11.26 -8.69 14.06
C PHE A 19 -10.07 -9.22 13.24
N LEU A 20 -9.75 -10.51 13.36
CA LEU A 20 -8.67 -11.16 12.62
C LEU A 20 -8.91 -11.19 11.11
N TYR A 21 -10.17 -11.27 10.66
CA TYR A 21 -10.53 -11.16 9.25
C TYR A 21 -10.36 -9.73 8.71
N PHE A 22 -10.74 -8.74 9.52
CA PHE A 22 -10.69 -7.33 9.12
C PHE A 22 -9.26 -6.77 9.13
N VAL A 23 -8.42 -7.20 10.07
CA VAL A 23 -7.05 -6.73 10.22
C VAL A 23 -6.09 -7.62 9.42
N PRO A 24 -5.41 -7.09 8.38
CA PRO A 24 -4.46 -7.87 7.60
C PRO A 24 -3.12 -8.06 8.35
N LEU A 25 -3.10 -8.89 9.40
CA LEU A 25 -1.94 -9.15 10.23
C LEU A 25 -0.73 -9.66 9.43
N ASN A 26 -0.96 -10.59 8.49
CA ASN A 26 0.11 -11.13 7.66
C ASN A 26 0.83 -10.04 6.87
N LEU A 27 0.07 -9.10 6.27
CA LEU A 27 0.62 -7.99 5.51
C LEU A 27 1.40 -7.02 6.40
N TRP A 28 0.88 -6.74 7.60
CA TRP A 28 1.53 -5.88 8.58
C TRP A 28 2.89 -6.44 9.00
N ILE A 29 2.94 -7.73 9.31
CA ILE A 29 4.19 -8.43 9.64
C ILE A 29 5.18 -8.28 8.49
N THR A 30 4.78 -8.58 7.25
CA THR A 30 5.64 -8.43 6.07
C THR A 30 6.17 -7.00 5.89
N ALA A 31 5.33 -5.98 6.15
CA ALA A 31 5.74 -4.57 6.08
C ALA A 31 6.84 -4.25 7.09
N VAL A 32 6.62 -4.60 8.36
CA VAL A 32 7.57 -4.33 9.46
C VAL A 32 8.91 -5.02 9.21
N PHE A 33 8.91 -6.30 8.83
CA PHE A 33 10.14 -7.03 8.51
C PHE A 33 10.84 -6.52 7.24
N SER A 34 10.11 -5.83 6.36
CA SER A 34 10.68 -5.18 5.18
C SER A 34 11.18 -3.75 5.46
N GLY A 35 11.14 -3.30 6.72
CA GLY A 35 11.57 -1.96 7.12
C GLY A 35 10.53 -0.85 6.88
N VAL A 36 9.30 -1.22 6.48
CA VAL A 36 8.21 -0.25 6.25
C VAL A 36 7.37 -0.13 7.52
N ARG A 37 7.26 1.09 8.04
CA ARG A 37 6.49 1.39 9.26
C ARG A 37 5.04 1.74 8.88
N VAL A 38 4.16 0.75 8.83
CA VAL A 38 2.71 0.94 8.66
C VAL A 38 1.99 0.45 9.91
N GLY A 39 1.03 1.23 10.42
CA GLY A 39 0.25 0.86 11.61
C GLY A 39 -0.86 -0.14 11.29
N LEU A 40 -1.23 -1.02 12.24
CA LEU A 40 -2.39 -1.89 12.08
C LEU A 40 -3.69 -1.10 11.83
N LEU A 41 -3.88 0.00 12.57
CA LEU A 41 -5.02 0.90 12.37
C LEU A 41 -5.03 1.55 10.99
N GLU A 42 -3.85 1.85 10.44
CA GLU A 42 -3.71 2.44 9.10
C GLU A 42 -4.21 1.46 8.03
N LEU A 43 -3.83 0.18 8.12
CA LEU A 43 -4.31 -0.88 7.22
C LEU A 43 -5.83 -1.08 7.30
N VAL A 44 -6.40 -0.93 8.49
CA VAL A 44 -7.85 -0.95 8.72
C VAL A 44 -8.51 0.27 8.05
N PHE A 45 -7.95 1.47 8.25
CA PHE A 45 -8.45 2.69 7.63
C PHE A 45 -8.32 2.71 6.11
N MET A 46 -7.30 2.05 5.53
CA MET A 46 -7.20 1.84 4.08
C MET A 46 -8.43 1.08 3.57
N ARG A 47 -8.81 -0.03 4.21
CA ARG A 47 -10.01 -0.80 3.83
C ARG A 47 -11.29 0.04 3.94
N ILE A 48 -11.42 0.83 4.99
CA ILE A 48 -12.58 1.74 5.19
C ILE A 48 -12.65 2.77 4.05
N ARG A 49 -11.50 3.32 3.64
CA ARG A 49 -11.38 4.28 2.52
C ARG A 49 -11.46 3.60 1.14
N LYS A 50 -11.77 2.30 1.07
CA LYS A 50 -11.80 1.48 -0.15
C LYS A 50 -10.46 1.40 -0.89
N VAL A 51 -9.34 1.60 -0.18
CA VAL A 51 -7.99 1.41 -0.71
C VAL A 51 -7.50 0.02 -0.32
N PRO A 52 -7.14 -0.88 -1.25
CA PRO A 52 -6.60 -2.18 -0.94
C PRO A 52 -5.23 -2.04 -0.23
N PRO A 53 -5.11 -2.44 1.05
CA PRO A 53 -3.86 -2.25 1.80
C PRO A 53 -2.68 -2.98 1.16
N ARG A 54 -2.95 -4.12 0.53
CA ARG A 54 -1.96 -4.95 -0.14
C ARG A 54 -1.19 -4.19 -1.22
N ILE A 55 -1.89 -3.47 -2.09
CA ILE A 55 -1.28 -2.73 -3.21
C ILE A 55 -0.36 -1.64 -2.69
N VAL A 56 -0.84 -0.88 -1.70
CA VAL A 56 -0.08 0.22 -1.08
C VAL A 56 1.16 -0.30 -0.36
N VAL A 57 1.01 -1.31 0.50
CA VAL A 57 2.11 -1.86 1.30
C VAL A 57 3.16 -2.55 0.42
N GLU A 58 2.76 -3.37 -0.55
CA GLU A 58 3.72 -4.03 -1.47
C GLU A 58 4.51 -2.99 -2.29
N SER A 59 3.84 -1.92 -2.72
CA SER A 59 4.48 -0.80 -3.43
C SER A 59 5.44 -0.01 -2.52
N LEU A 60 5.06 0.27 -1.27
CA LEU A 60 5.95 0.89 -0.27
C LEU A 60 7.18 0.04 0.01
N ILE A 61 7.01 -1.27 0.17
CA ILE A 61 8.12 -2.20 0.39
C ILE A 61 9.09 -2.14 -0.78
N THR A 62 8.56 -2.16 -1.99
CA THR A 62 9.37 -2.13 -3.22
C THR A 62 10.11 -0.80 -3.36
N ALA A 63 9.44 0.33 -3.11
CA ALA A 63 10.04 1.65 -3.14
C ALA A 63 11.12 1.82 -2.06
N THR A 64 10.84 1.42 -0.82
CA THR A 64 11.78 1.50 0.31
C THR A 64 13.03 0.67 0.05
N LYS A 65 12.86 -0.55 -0.49
CA LYS A 65 13.99 -1.41 -0.87
C LYS A 65 14.83 -0.85 -2.02
N ALA A 66 14.23 -0.04 -2.89
CA ALA A 66 14.93 0.68 -3.95
C ALA A 66 15.54 2.02 -3.49
N GLY A 67 15.41 2.38 -2.22
CA GLY A 67 15.91 3.66 -1.69
C GLY A 67 15.04 4.87 -2.03
N LEU A 68 13.85 4.66 -2.59
CA LEU A 68 12.90 5.73 -2.91
C LEU A 68 12.12 6.16 -1.66
N SER A 69 12.10 7.46 -1.39
CA SER A 69 11.29 8.05 -0.33
C SER A 69 9.89 8.41 -0.84
N VAL A 70 8.92 7.54 -0.58
CA VAL A 70 7.49 7.78 -0.88
C VAL A 70 6.65 7.51 0.35
N SER A 71 5.63 8.34 0.56
CA SER A 71 4.74 8.22 1.71
C SER A 71 3.54 7.31 1.42
N THR A 72 3.01 6.66 2.45
CA THR A 72 1.76 5.89 2.36
C THR A 72 0.61 6.74 1.81
N SER A 73 0.49 7.98 2.28
CA SER A 73 -0.54 8.93 1.86
C SER A 73 -0.49 9.27 0.37
N GLU A 74 0.70 9.39 -0.21
CA GLU A 74 0.86 9.67 -1.64
C GLU A 74 0.36 8.51 -2.50
N LEU A 75 0.71 7.27 -2.11
CA LEU A 75 0.25 6.08 -2.82
C LEU A 75 -1.26 5.86 -2.68
N GLU A 76 -1.81 6.07 -1.49
CA GLU A 76 -3.26 6.02 -1.27
C GLU A 76 -3.98 7.07 -2.11
N THR A 77 -3.48 8.30 -2.13
CA THR A 77 -4.07 9.41 -2.92
C THR A 77 -4.05 9.08 -4.41
N HIS A 78 -2.94 8.57 -4.92
CA HIS A 78 -2.82 8.19 -6.32
C HIS A 78 -3.75 7.01 -6.68
N TYR A 79 -3.87 6.02 -5.79
CA TYR A 79 -4.83 4.93 -5.97
C TYR A 79 -6.28 5.44 -6.02
N LEU A 80 -6.64 6.34 -5.11
CA LEU A 80 -7.98 6.93 -5.06
C LEU A 80 -8.29 7.82 -6.27
N ALA A 81 -7.26 8.42 -6.88
CA ALA A 81 -7.37 9.13 -8.15
C ALA A 81 -7.57 8.19 -9.36
N GLY A 82 -7.58 6.87 -9.15
CA GLY A 82 -7.74 5.86 -10.20
C GLY A 82 -6.43 5.46 -10.87
N GLY A 83 -5.28 5.87 -10.33
CA GLY A 83 -3.97 5.57 -10.88
C GLY A 83 -3.40 4.20 -10.49
N ASN A 84 -2.37 3.77 -11.22
CA ASN A 84 -1.68 2.51 -11.03
C ASN A 84 -0.42 2.67 -10.18
N VAL A 85 -0.59 2.55 -8.86
CA VAL A 85 0.51 2.66 -7.88
C VAL A 85 1.71 1.75 -8.20
N PRO A 86 1.54 0.43 -8.49
CA PRO A 86 2.66 -0.42 -8.87
C PRO A 86 3.42 0.05 -10.12
N SER A 87 2.72 0.60 -11.12
CA SER A 87 3.34 1.11 -12.35
C SER A 87 4.23 2.32 -12.06
N VAL A 88 3.72 3.29 -11.30
CA VAL A 88 4.47 4.50 -10.89
C VAL A 88 5.73 4.13 -10.12
N ILE A 89 5.65 3.23 -9.14
CA ILE A 89 6.85 2.81 -8.38
C ILE A 89 7.88 2.13 -9.29
N LYS A 90 7.45 1.25 -10.22
CA LYS A 90 8.38 0.63 -11.17
C LYS A 90 9.07 1.66 -12.07
N ALA A 91 8.33 2.65 -12.56
CA ALA A 91 8.89 3.70 -13.40
C ALA A 91 9.91 4.56 -12.63
N LEU A 92 9.62 4.92 -11.38
CA LEU A 92 10.56 5.66 -10.52
C LEU A 92 11.86 4.87 -10.27
N ILE A 93 11.76 3.56 -10.01
CA ILE A 93 12.93 2.70 -9.85
C ILE A 93 13.74 2.63 -11.15
N SER A 94 13.07 2.57 -12.30
CA SER A 94 13.74 2.56 -13.60
C SER A 94 14.44 3.89 -13.89
N ALA A 95 13.80 5.01 -13.57
CA ALA A 95 14.36 6.34 -13.75
C ALA A 95 15.59 6.55 -12.87
N ASP A 96 15.51 6.16 -11.59
CA ASP A 96 16.64 6.21 -10.65
C ASP A 96 17.85 5.40 -11.15
N LYS A 97 17.61 4.17 -11.65
CA LYS A 97 18.66 3.34 -12.26
C LYS A 97 19.25 3.94 -13.54
N ALA A 98 18.45 4.68 -14.30
CA ALA A 98 18.88 5.38 -15.51
C ALA A 98 19.47 6.77 -15.21
N ASN A 99 19.58 7.16 -13.94
CA ASN A 99 20.04 8.48 -13.51
C ASN A 99 19.18 9.65 -14.06
N ILE A 100 17.88 9.37 -14.27
CA ILE A 100 16.87 10.34 -14.69
C ILE A 100 16.16 10.86 -13.45
N ASN A 101 16.15 12.18 -13.27
CA ASN A 101 15.40 12.81 -12.20
C ASN A 101 13.90 12.81 -12.53
N LEU A 102 13.18 11.82 -12.00
CA LEU A 102 11.72 11.70 -12.11
C LEU A 102 11.10 11.79 -10.72
N GLU A 103 10.32 12.83 -10.48
CA GLU A 103 9.60 12.98 -9.22
C GLU A 103 8.32 12.14 -9.19
N PHE A 104 7.92 11.69 -8.00
CA PHE A 104 6.67 10.93 -7.81
C PHE A 104 5.45 11.65 -8.40
N LYS A 105 5.36 12.98 -8.24
CA LYS A 105 4.27 13.78 -8.80
C LYS A 105 4.25 13.79 -10.33
N GLN A 106 5.42 13.78 -10.96
CA GLN A 106 5.51 13.72 -12.42
C GLN A 106 5.08 12.33 -12.93
N ALA A 107 5.59 11.26 -12.29
CA ALA A 107 5.23 9.89 -12.63
C ALA A 107 3.72 9.63 -12.49
N THR A 108 3.11 10.10 -11.40
CA THR A 108 1.65 9.99 -11.20
C THR A 108 0.84 10.81 -12.20
N ALA A 109 1.31 12.00 -12.60
CA ALA A 109 0.64 12.79 -13.63
C ALA A 109 0.66 12.10 -15.01
N ILE A 110 1.77 11.43 -15.36
CA ILE A 110 1.89 10.66 -16.60
C ILE A 110 0.92 9.45 -16.58
N ASP A 111 0.86 8.73 -15.45
CA ASP A 111 -0.03 7.59 -15.26
C ASP A 111 -1.51 8.00 -15.42
N LEU A 112 -1.91 9.10 -14.77
CA LEU A 112 -3.28 9.62 -14.86
C LEU A 112 -3.62 10.18 -16.25
N ALA A 113 -2.61 10.56 -17.04
CA ALA A 113 -2.79 10.93 -18.45
C ALA A 113 -3.01 9.72 -19.37
N GLY A 114 -3.01 8.50 -18.82
CA GLY A 114 -3.21 7.25 -19.56
C GLY A 114 -2.01 6.84 -20.41
N ARG A 115 -0.82 7.39 -20.12
CA ARG A 115 0.43 7.05 -20.81
C ARG A 115 1.20 6.04 -19.96
N ASP A 116 1.95 5.17 -20.64
CA ASP A 116 2.86 4.28 -19.92
C ASP A 116 4.03 5.09 -19.36
N VAL A 117 4.04 5.27 -18.03
CA VAL A 117 5.10 5.99 -17.31
C VAL A 117 6.46 5.34 -17.56
N PHE A 118 6.49 4.02 -17.73
CA PHE A 118 7.71 3.28 -17.98
C PHE A 118 8.30 3.62 -19.36
N GLU A 119 7.46 3.72 -20.37
CA GLU A 119 7.87 4.10 -21.74
C GLU A 119 8.42 5.54 -21.78
N ALA A 120 7.79 6.47 -21.06
CA ALA A 120 8.26 7.86 -20.97
C ALA A 120 9.69 7.98 -20.40
N VAL A 121 10.06 7.08 -19.47
CA VAL A 121 11.41 7.01 -18.91
C VAL A 121 12.39 6.39 -19.91
N GLN A 122 12.00 5.34 -20.64
CA GLN A 122 12.88 4.67 -21.61
C GLN A 122 13.27 5.54 -22.81
N ILE A 123 12.38 6.44 -23.26
CA ILE A 123 12.67 7.35 -24.40
C ILE A 123 13.68 8.44 -24.01
N SER A 124 13.83 8.72 -22.71
CA SER A 124 14.73 9.75 -22.20
C SER A 124 16.17 9.25 -21.94
N VAL A 125 16.46 7.98 -22.24
CA VAL A 125 17.79 7.35 -22.16
C VAL A 125 18.55 7.53 -23.48
#